data_AF-A0A9J7IT31-F1
#
_entry.id   AF-A0A9J7IT31-F1
#
_cell.length_a   1.000
_cell.length_b   1.000
_cell.length_c   1.000
_cell.angle_alpha   90.00
_cell.angle_beta   90.00
_cell.angle_gamma   90.00
#
_symmetry.space_group_name_H-M   'P 1'
#
loop_
_entity.id
_entity.type
_entity.pdbx_description
1 polymer ?
#
loop_
_entity_poly.entity_id
_entity_poly.type
_entity_poly.pdbx_seq_one_letter_code
_entity_poly.pdbx_strand_id
1 'polypeptide(L)' 'MTRSSKGNLNVVEELYNQIPAFTDVFSEDTFYIFVVFFVLSTVIVAFILSRFITIKPVE' A
#
# COMPACT_ATOMS: atom_id res chain seq x y z
N MET A 1 18.85 -31.67 18.14
CA MET A 1 17.41 -31.49 18.40
C MET A 1 17.21 -30.09 18.98
N THR A 2 17.19 -29.06 18.14
CA THR A 2 17.15 -27.66 18.57
C THR A 2 15.70 -27.17 18.60
N ARG A 3 15.24 -26.77 19.79
CA ARG A 3 13.94 -26.13 20.01
C ARG A 3 13.93 -24.77 19.30
N SER A 4 13.20 -24.65 18.19
CA SER A 4 12.94 -23.37 17.53
C SER A 4 11.49 -22.94 17.77
N SER A 5 11.29 -21.65 18.00
CA SER A 5 10.05 -21.00 18.43
C SER A 5 8.87 -21.31 17.48
N LYS A 6 7.99 -22.23 17.89
CA LYS A 6 6.84 -22.73 17.09
C LYS A 6 5.65 -21.76 17.00
N GLY A 7 5.64 -20.67 17.77
CA GLY A 7 4.48 -19.77 17.84
C GLY A 7 4.40 -18.75 16.69
N ASN A 8 5.54 -18.28 16.19
CA ASN A 8 5.56 -17.14 15.26
C ASN A 8 5.45 -17.55 13.79
N LEU A 9 5.94 -18.74 13.44
CA LEU A 9 5.91 -19.25 12.06
C LEU A 9 4.48 -19.57 11.61
N ASN A 10 3.66 -20.14 12.49
CA ASN A 10 2.26 -20.50 12.20
C ASN A 10 1.40 -19.27 11.85
N VAL A 11 1.63 -18.15 12.56
CA VAL A 11 0.88 -16.91 12.33
C VAL A 11 1.28 -16.26 11.01
N VAL A 12 2.57 -16.29 10.67
CA VAL A 12 3.07 -15.78 9.39
C VAL A 12 2.53 -16.61 8.22
N GLU A 13 2.45 -17.93 8.39
CA GLU A 13 1.93 -18.85 7.37
C GLU A 13 0.41 -18.69 7.16
N GLU A 14 -0.38 -18.48 8.23
CA GLU A 14 -1.81 -18.14 8.11
C GLU A 14 -2.06 -16.80 7.42
N LEU A 15 -1.26 -15.77 7.73
CA LEU A 15 -1.34 -14.47 7.07
C LEU A 15 -0.99 -14.56 5.58
N TYR A 16 0.05 -15.33 5.23
CA TYR A 16 0.44 -15.53 3.83
C TYR A 16 -0.64 -16.23 3.02
N ASN A 17 -1.32 -17.23 3.61
CA ASN A 17 -2.42 -17.96 2.94
C ASN A 17 -3.69 -17.12 2.76
N GLN A 18 -3.88 -16.06 3.55
CA GLN A 18 -5.03 -15.17 3.46
C GLN A 18 -4.84 -14.03 2.47
N ILE A 19 -3.60 -13.71 2.09
CA ILE A 19 -3.31 -12.62 1.14
C ILE A 19 -3.42 -13.20 -0.28
N PRO A 20 -4.45 -12.83 -1.06
CA PRO A 20 -4.56 -13.25 -2.45
C PRO A 20 -3.36 -12.74 -3.26
N ALA A 21 -2.99 -13.47 -4.30
CA ALA A 21 -1.93 -13.01 -5.18
C ALA A 21 -2.35 -11.68 -5.84
N PHE A 22 -1.38 -10.82 -6.12
CA PHE A 22 -1.66 -9.50 -6.72
C PHE A 22 -2.50 -9.62 -8.01
N THR A 23 -2.24 -10.63 -8.83
CA THR A 23 -2.98 -10.94 -10.06
C THR A 23 -4.38 -11.50 -9.81
N ASP A 24 -4.65 -12.04 -8.63
CA ASP A 24 -6.00 -12.47 -8.23
C ASP A 24 -6.87 -11.28 -7.81
N VAL A 25 -6.23 -10.18 -7.37
CA VAL A 25 -6.90 -8.94 -6.99
C VAL A 25 -7.03 -7.98 -8.17
N PHE A 26 -6.00 -7.90 -9.01
CA PHE A 26 -5.92 -6.98 -10.12
C PHE A 26 -5.64 -7.69 -11.44
N SER A 27 -6.50 -7.45 -12.42
CA SER A 27 -6.21 -7.69 -13.82
C SER A 27 -5.34 -6.55 -14.37
N GLU A 28 -4.66 -6.79 -15.49
CA GLU A 28 -3.81 -5.78 -16.13
C GLU A 28 -4.56 -4.46 -16.38
N ASP A 29 -5.74 -4.52 -17.00
CA ASP A 29 -6.56 -3.34 -17.29
C ASP A 29 -7.03 -2.61 -16.02
N THR A 30 -7.46 -3.37 -14.99
CA THR A 30 -7.96 -2.77 -13.74
C THR A 30 -6.83 -2.16 -12.91
N PHE A 31 -5.63 -2.73 -12.99
CA PHE A 31 -4.44 -2.16 -12.37
C PHE A 31 -4.07 -0.82 -13.01
N TYR A 32 -4.05 -0.72 -14.35
CA TYR A 32 -3.74 0.55 -15.01
C TYR A 32 -4.75 1.63 -14.65
N ILE A 33 -6.04 1.30 -14.64
CA ILE A 33 -7.10 2.23 -14.23
C ILE A 33 -6.90 2.66 -12.78
N PHE A 34 -6.62 1.73 -11.87
CA PHE A 34 -6.34 2.03 -10.47
C PHE A 34 -5.16 2.99 -10.31
N VAL A 35 -4.04 2.73 -10.99
CA VAL A 35 -2.83 3.59 -10.91
C VAL A 35 -3.14 5.00 -11.40
N VAL A 36 -3.87 5.14 -12.51
CA VAL A 36 -4.26 6.45 -13.04
C VAL A 36 -5.10 7.21 -12.01
N PHE A 37 -6.13 6.59 -11.44
CA PHE A 37 -6.95 7.23 -10.42
C PHE A 37 -6.16 7.56 -9.16
N PHE A 38 -5.29 6.66 -8.70
CA PHE A 38 -4.44 6.87 -7.53
C PHE A 38 -3.51 8.09 -7.70
N VAL A 39 -2.86 8.20 -8.85
CA VAL A 39 -2.00 9.35 -9.18
C VAL A 39 -2.82 10.63 -9.26
N LEU A 40 -3.96 10.62 -9.96
CA LEU A 40 -4.85 11.78 -10.04
C LEU A 40 -5.33 12.22 -8.66
N SER A 41 -5.76 11.28 -7.81
CA SER A 41 -6.15 11.58 -6.43
C SER A 41 -5.00 12.15 -5.62
N THR A 42 -3.78 11.63 -5.77
CA THR A 42 -2.60 12.16 -5.09
C THR A 42 -2.29 13.59 -5.51
N VAL A 43 -2.37 13.89 -6.81
CA VAL A 43 -2.19 15.25 -7.33
C VAL A 43 -3.28 16.19 -6.80
N ILE A 44 -4.54 15.75 -6.79
CA ILE A 44 -5.65 16.53 -6.23
C ILE A 44 -5.40 16.82 -4.74
N VAL A 45 -5.04 15.80 -3.96
CA VAL A 45 -4.73 15.95 -2.54
C VAL A 45 -3.54 16.88 -2.32
N ALA A 46 -2.47 16.75 -3.11
CA ALA A 46 -1.32 17.65 -3.05
C ALA A 46 -1.68 19.10 -3.39
N PHE A 47 -2.55 19.31 -4.39
CA PHE A 47 -3.04 20.64 -4.75
C PHE A 47 -3.91 21.25 -3.64
N ILE A 48 -4.81 20.46 -3.06
CA ILE A 48 -5.62 20.86 -1.90
C ILE A 48 -4.70 21.21 -0.74
N LEU A 49 -3.74 20.36 -0.39
CA LEU A 49 -2.76 20.60 0.67
C LEU A 49 -1.92 21.84 0.39
N SER A 50 -1.53 22.11 -0.86
CA SER A 50 -0.82 23.34 -1.23
C SER A 50 -1.61 24.61 -0.91
N ARG A 51 -2.95 24.55 -0.87
CA ARG A 51 -3.79 25.68 -0.44
C ARG A 51 -3.82 25.86 1.07
N PHE A 52 -3.67 24.78 1.85
CA PHE A 52 -3.79 24.81 3.31
C PHE A 52 -2.44 24.89 4.03
N ILE A 53 -1.38 24.40 3.41
CA ILE A 53 -0.03 24.36 3.98
C ILE A 53 0.78 25.50 3.37
N THR A 54 0.83 26.62 4.07
CA THR A 54 1.78 27.70 3.78
C THR A 54 3.18 27.25 4.19
N ILE A 55 3.99 26.86 3.22
CA ILE A 55 5.40 26.53 3.46
C ILE A 55 6.13 27.82 3.83
N LYS A 56 6.49 27.96 5.11
CA LYS A 56 7.33 29.07 5.56
C LYS A 56 8.79 28.78 5.17
N PRO A 57 9.53 29.78 4.66
CA PRO A 57 10.96 29.61 4.44
C PRO A 57 11.63 29.28 5.77
N VAL A 58 12.56 28.33 5.74
CA VAL A 58 13.49 28.10 6.84
C VAL A 58 14.62 29.11 6.67
N GLU A 59 14.81 29.96 7.68
CA GLU A 59 16.02 30.78 7.86
C GLU A 59 17.20 29.90 8.30
#